data_AF-A0A3C1SFQ8-F1
#
_entry.id   AF-A0A3C1SFQ8-F1
#
_cell.length_a   1.000
_cell.length_b   1.000
_cell.length_c   1.000
_cell.angle_alpha   90.00
_cell.angle_beta   90.00
_cell.angle_gamma   90.00
#
_symmetry.space_group_name_H-M   'P 1'
#
loop_
_entity.id
_entity.type
_entity.pdbx_description
1 polymer ?
#
loop_
_entity_poly.entity_id
_entity_poly.type
_entity_poly.pdbx_seq_one_letter_code
_entity_poly.pdbx_strand_id
1 'polypeptide(L)' 'SEIIPALGNIDGKGAVTLSDAILGLRILAGIDTGTQTIMLKADVNNDNKIGIEEVVYILQYIAALR' A
#
# COMPACT_ATOMS: atom_id res chain seq x y z
N SER A 1 -13.41 10.42 -14.86
CA SER A 1 -12.84 9.20 -14.26
C SER A 1 -12.19 9.60 -12.96
N GLU A 2 -12.48 8.88 -11.88
CA GLU A 2 -11.83 9.13 -10.59
C GLU A 2 -10.33 8.82 -10.72
N ILE A 3 -9.47 9.75 -10.31
CA ILE A 3 -8.03 9.51 -10.30
C ILE A 3 -7.76 8.61 -9.10
N ILE A 4 -7.52 7.33 -9.37
CA ILE A 4 -7.15 6.36 -8.34
C ILE A 4 -5.74 6.70 -7.87
N PRO A 5 -5.51 6.93 -6.55
CA PRO A 5 -4.16 7.13 -6.05
C PRO A 5 -3.31 5.90 -6.36
N ALA A 6 -2.19 6.11 -7.05
CA ALA A 6 -1.20 5.05 -7.23
C ALA A 6 -0.43 4.79 -5.93
N LEU A 7 -0.17 5.86 -5.17
CA LEU A 7 0.49 5.83 -3.87
C LEU A 7 -0.34 5.08 -2.83
N GLY A 8 0.27 4.14 -2.10
CA GLY A 8 -0.41 3.30 -1.12
C GLY A 8 -1.32 2.21 -1.70
N ASN A 9 -1.49 2.11 -3.02
CA ASN A 9 -2.26 1.04 -3.67
C ASN A 9 -1.34 -0.15 -3.99
N ILE A 10 -1.01 -0.91 -2.94
CA ILE A 10 -0.01 -1.97 -2.95
C ILE A 10 -0.48 -3.14 -3.81
N ASP A 11 -1.76 -3.51 -3.75
CA ASP A 11 -2.27 -4.67 -4.50
C ASP A 11 -2.69 -4.34 -5.94
N GLY A 12 -2.79 -3.05 -6.28
CA GLY A 12 -3.11 -2.55 -7.61
C GLY A 12 -4.59 -2.65 -7.97
N LYS A 13 -5.50 -3.00 -7.06
CA LYS A 13 -6.93 -3.25 -7.36
C LYS A 13 -7.81 -2.00 -7.37
N GLY A 14 -7.21 -0.86 -7.72
CA GLY A 14 -7.97 0.33 -8.09
C GLY A 14 -8.47 1.22 -6.93
N ALA A 15 -8.09 0.96 -5.69
CA ALA A 15 -8.32 1.88 -4.56
C ALA A 15 -7.25 1.68 -3.49
N VAL A 16 -7.04 2.69 -2.65
CA VAL A 16 -6.22 2.56 -1.44
C VAL A 16 -7.14 2.13 -0.30
N THR A 17 -6.93 0.93 0.23
CA THR A 17 -7.82 0.28 1.19
C THR A 17 -7.08 -0.37 2.35
N LEU A 18 -7.81 -0.85 3.36
CA LEU A 18 -7.21 -1.59 4.46
C LEU A 18 -6.53 -2.89 3.99
N SER A 19 -6.96 -3.46 2.86
CA SER A 19 -6.30 -4.62 2.25
C SER A 19 -4.85 -4.32 1.86
N ASP A 20 -4.59 -3.11 1.36
CA ASP A 20 -3.23 -2.66 1.05
C ASP A 20 -2.38 -2.56 2.30
N ALA A 21 -2.91 -1.97 3.38
CA ALA A 21 -2.21 -1.90 4.67
C ALA A 21 -1.88 -3.29 5.23
N ILE A 22 -2.83 -4.24 5.16
CA ILE A 22 -2.60 -5.62 5.60
C ILE A 22 -1.52 -6.29 4.73
N LEU A 23 -1.52 -6.04 3.42
CA LEU A 23 -0.51 -6.58 2.51
C LEU A 23 0.89 -6.03 2.82
N GLY A 24 1.01 -4.72 3.07
CA GLY A 24 2.26 -4.10 3.52
C GLY A 24 2.77 -4.67 4.85
N LEU A 25 1.87 -4.87 5.83
CA LEU A 25 2.23 -5.49 7.11
C LEU A 25 2.71 -6.94 6.95
N ARG A 26 2.13 -7.72 6.02
CA ARG A 26 2.62 -9.07 5.71
C ARG A 26 4.03 -9.06 5.14
N ILE A 27 4.32 -8.13 4.22
CA ILE A 27 5.67 -7.92 3.66
C ILE A 27 6.67 -7.64 4.79
N LEU A 28 6.36 -6.71 5.69
CA LEU A 28 7.22 -6.35 6.83
C LEU A 28 7.43 -7.51 7.81
N ALA A 29 6.40 -8.33 8.01
CA ALA A 29 6.47 -9.50 8.88
C ALA A 29 7.17 -10.71 8.24
N GLY A 30 7.58 -10.62 6.95
CA GLY A 30 8.13 -11.75 6.20
C GLY A 30 7.13 -12.90 5.99
N ILE A 31 5.83 -12.58 6.06
CA ILE A 31 4.75 -13.56 5.84
C ILE A 31 4.54 -13.68 4.34
N ASP A 32 4.52 -14.92 3.84
CA ASP A 32 4.23 -15.21 2.42
C ASP A 32 2.97 -14.46 1.98
N THR A 33 3.08 -13.68 0.90
CA THR A 33 1.98 -12.90 0.32
C THR A 33 1.13 -13.73 -0.65
N GLY A 34 1.51 -14.98 -0.91
CA GLY A 34 0.86 -15.87 -1.86
C GLY A 34 0.97 -15.34 -3.29
N THR A 35 -0.12 -15.42 -4.05
CA THR A 35 -0.18 -14.97 -5.45
C THR A 35 -0.57 -13.49 -5.61
N GLN A 36 -0.54 -12.70 -4.53
CA GLN A 36 -0.88 -11.29 -4.60
C GLN A 36 0.19 -10.50 -5.35
N THR A 37 -0.26 -9.66 -6.27
CA THR A 37 0.60 -8.69 -6.95
C THR A 37 1.03 -7.60 -5.97
N ILE A 38 2.33 -7.24 -5.99
CA ILE A 38 2.87 -6.11 -5.24
C ILE A 38 3.29 -5.03 -6.24
N MET A 39 2.66 -3.87 -6.16
CA MET A 39 2.88 -2.75 -7.06
C MET A 39 3.88 -1.76 -6.46
N LEU A 40 5.11 -1.70 -6.99
CA LEU A 40 6.14 -0.78 -6.48
C LEU A 40 5.77 0.71 -6.67
N LYS A 41 4.86 1.04 -7.61
CA LYS A 41 4.29 2.38 -7.73
C LYS A 41 3.52 2.87 -6.49
N ALA A 42 3.26 1.98 -5.52
CA ALA A 42 2.65 2.31 -4.25
C ALA A 42 3.62 2.96 -3.27
N ASP A 43 4.93 2.90 -3.52
CA ASP A 43 6.00 3.53 -2.76
C ASP A 43 5.72 5.04 -2.59
N VAL A 44 5.52 5.49 -1.35
CA VAL A 44 5.15 6.85 -1.00
C VAL A 44 6.36 7.74 -0.72
N ASN A 45 7.50 7.15 -0.38
CA ASN A 45 8.71 7.90 0.01
C ASN A 45 9.82 7.86 -1.06
N ASN A 46 9.60 7.12 -2.16
CA ASN A 46 10.53 6.87 -3.26
C ASN A 46 11.84 6.19 -2.82
N ASP A 47 11.79 5.29 -1.83
CA ASP A 47 12.95 4.52 -1.38
C ASP A 47 13.14 3.19 -2.16
N ASN A 48 12.29 2.94 -3.16
CA ASN A 48 12.20 1.73 -3.96
C ASN A 48 11.82 0.47 -3.17
N LYS A 49 11.04 0.62 -2.10
CA LYS A 49 10.54 -0.50 -1.29
C LYS A 49 9.06 -0.29 -0.94
N ILE A 50 8.45 -1.35 -0.44
CA ILE A 50 7.17 -1.29 0.27
C ILE A 50 7.49 -1.59 1.73
N GLY A 51 7.40 -0.56 2.56
CA GLY A 51 7.82 -0.52 3.94
C GLY A 51 6.73 -0.04 4.89
N ILE A 52 7.14 0.47 6.05
CA ILE A 52 6.21 0.97 7.08
C ILE A 52 5.61 2.32 6.67
N GLU A 53 6.31 3.04 5.81
CA GLU A 53 5.95 4.34 5.26
C GLU A 53 4.65 4.25 4.46
N GLU A 54 4.53 3.25 3.58
CA GLU A 54 3.29 3.00 2.83
C GLU A 54 2.16 2.60 3.77
N VAL A 55 2.40 1.72 4.74
CA VAL A 55 1.38 1.29 5.70
C VAL A 55 0.82 2.48 6.49
N VAL A 56 1.70 3.35 7.00
CA VAL A 56 1.29 4.55 7.75
C VAL A 56 0.53 5.52 6.85
N TYR A 57 0.99 5.73 5.62
CA TYR A 57 0.31 6.56 4.64
C TYR A 57 -1.12 6.04 4.36
N ILE A 58 -1.27 4.75 4.10
CA ILE A 58 -2.57 4.11 3.83
C ILE A 58 -3.53 4.31 5.00
N LEU A 59 -3.07 4.09 6.23
CA LEU A 59 -3.92 4.27 7.42
C LEU A 59 -4.33 5.74 7.62
N GLN A 60 -3.44 6.69 7.36
CA GLN A 60 -3.77 8.12 7.42
C GLN A 60 -4.76 8.54 6.33
N TYR A 61 -4.59 8.02 5.12
CA TYR A 61 -5.49 8.27 4.00
C TYR A 61 -6.91 7.74 4.30
N ILE A 62 -7.02 6.50 4.77
CA ILE A 62 -8.33 5.90 5.13
C ILE A 62 -8.98 6.63 6.32
N ALA A 63 -8.17 7.12 7.25
CA ALA A 63 -8.66 7.90 8.39
C ALA A 63 -9.00 9.37 8.04
N ALA A 64 -8.86 9.78 6.77
CA ALA A 64 -9.04 11.15 6.31
C ALA A 64 -8.19 12.18 7.09
N LEU A 65 -7.02 11.76 7.56
CA LEU A 65 -6.03 12.63 8.21
C LEU A 65 -5.08 13.28 7.19
N ARG A 66 -5.13 12.81 5.94
CA ARG A 66 -4.36 13.25 4.79
C ARG A 66 -5.19 13.12 3.52
#